data_AF-Q73JQ3-F1
#
_entry.id   AF-Q73JQ3-F1
#
_cell.length_a   1.000
_cell.length_b   1.000
_cell.length_c   1.000
_cell.angle_alpha   90.00
_cell.angle_beta   90.00
_cell.angle_gamma   90.00
#
_symmetry.space_group_name_H-M   'P 1'
#
loop_
_entity.id
_entity.type
_entity.pdbx_description
1 polymer ?
#
loop_
_entity_poly.entity_id
_entity_poly.type
_entity_poly.pdbx_seq_one_letter_code
_entity_poly.pdbx_strand_id
1 'polypeptide(L)'
;MDVYLIIGEYATGKSSLMRCLTGSKQMEVKELKMLKQNVINAYVFVRSAQEKGMQPQDVINEVIQNPQKPNAVVATLRRKAVNKCPDAISYITAFQNAGWNVQKTVLLDFQANSPAYINPYMLSNVNQQPINVPAQQIRTHFAFV
;
A
#
# COMPACT_ATOMS: atom_id res chain seq x y z
N MET A 1 -10.40 -9.25 4.16
CA MET A 1 -9.49 -8.63 3.17
C MET A 1 -8.23 -8.19 3.89
N ASP A 2 -7.06 -8.66 3.47
CA ASP A 2 -5.78 -8.21 4.05
C ASP A 2 -5.26 -6.96 3.34
N VAL A 3 -4.70 -6.00 4.07
CA VAL A 3 -4.21 -4.74 3.51
C VAL A 3 -2.74 -4.51 3.86
N TYR A 4 -1.94 -4.19 2.84
CA TYR A 4 -0.53 -3.84 2.94
C TYR A 4 -0.32 -2.45 2.33
N LEU A 5 0.25 -1.53 3.11
CA LEU A 5 0.31 -0.11 2.72
C LEU A 5 1.74 0.42 2.65
N ILE A 6 2.04 1.16 1.58
CA ILE A 6 3.25 1.99 1.48
C ILE A 6 2.83 3.45 1.51
N ILE A 7 3.22 4.16 2.55
CA ILE A 7 2.79 5.52 2.83
C ILE A 7 3.99 6.46 2.68
N GLY A 8 3.81 7.59 2.01
CA GLY A 8 4.89 8.57 1.81
C GLY A 8 4.44 9.79 1.02
N GLU A 9 5.20 10.88 1.12
CA GLU A 9 4.88 12.16 0.46
C GLU A 9 5.18 12.15 -1.05
N TYR A 10 5.08 13.31 -1.71
CA TYR A 10 5.37 13.42 -3.14
C TYR A 10 6.82 13.00 -3.42
N ALA A 11 7.02 12.38 -4.58
CA ALA A 11 8.33 11.98 -5.07
C ALA A 11 9.14 11.01 -4.20
N THR A 12 8.55 10.29 -3.22
CA THR A 12 9.27 9.27 -2.40
C THR A 12 9.47 7.90 -3.08
N GLY A 13 9.33 7.82 -4.41
CA GLY A 13 9.54 6.57 -5.15
C GLY A 13 8.45 5.48 -4.98
N LYS A 14 7.34 5.76 -4.27
CA LYS A 14 6.24 4.80 -3.99
C LYS A 14 5.81 3.95 -5.19
N SER A 15 5.53 4.57 -6.33
CA SER A 15 5.05 3.84 -7.51
C SER A 15 6.13 2.95 -8.11
N SER A 16 7.39 3.40 -8.10
CA SER A 16 8.51 2.58 -8.57
C SER A 16 8.74 1.39 -7.65
N LEU A 17 8.65 1.59 -6.32
CA LEU A 17 8.69 0.51 -5.34
C LEU A 17 7.55 -0.48 -5.56
N MET A 18 6.32 -0.01 -5.71
CA MET A 18 5.17 -0.90 -5.94
C MET A 18 5.36 -1.77 -7.18
N ARG A 19 5.85 -1.18 -8.30
CA ARG A 19 6.19 -1.94 -9.51
C ARG A 19 7.26 -3.00 -9.26
N CYS A 20 8.28 -2.70 -8.46
CA CYS A 20 9.31 -3.67 -8.10
C CYS A 20 8.75 -4.80 -7.22
N LEU A 21 7.80 -4.48 -6.35
CA LEU A 21 7.22 -5.45 -5.40
C LEU A 21 6.23 -6.39 -6.07
N THR A 22 5.39 -5.89 -6.96
CA THR A 22 4.25 -6.66 -7.51
C THR A 22 4.40 -7.00 -8.99
N GLY A 23 5.33 -6.34 -9.70
CA GLY A 23 5.41 -6.40 -11.16
C GLY A 23 4.19 -5.82 -11.87
N SER A 24 3.32 -5.09 -11.16
CA SER A 24 2.12 -4.45 -11.73
C SER A 24 2.50 -3.15 -12.40
N LYS A 25 2.05 -2.88 -13.63
CA LYS A 25 2.34 -1.60 -14.31
C LYS A 25 1.26 -0.55 -14.05
N GLN A 26 0.06 -1.01 -13.77
CA GLN A 26 -1.15 -0.24 -13.56
C GLN A 26 -1.92 -0.80 -12.35
N MET A 27 -3.10 -0.24 -12.09
CA MET A 27 -3.99 -0.82 -11.10
C MET A 27 -4.62 -2.07 -11.67
N GLU A 28 -4.37 -3.21 -11.04
CA GLU A 28 -4.79 -4.51 -11.50
C GLU A 28 -4.79 -5.49 -10.33
N VAL A 29 -5.50 -6.59 -10.51
CA VAL A 29 -5.45 -7.73 -9.61
C VAL A 29 -4.29 -8.64 -10.03
N LYS A 30 -3.47 -9.04 -9.06
CA LYS A 30 -2.25 -9.82 -9.29
C LYS A 30 -2.08 -10.88 -8.20
N GLU A 31 -1.71 -12.07 -8.61
CA GLU A 31 -1.26 -13.10 -7.68
C GLU A 31 0.13 -12.74 -7.14
N LEU A 32 0.25 -12.67 -5.82
CA LEU A 32 1.50 -12.41 -5.12
C LEU A 32 1.83 -13.60 -4.23
N LYS A 33 3.08 -14.08 -4.31
CA LYS A 33 3.56 -15.18 -3.50
C LYS A 33 4.09 -14.65 -2.16
N MET A 34 3.65 -15.26 -1.07
CA MET A 34 4.12 -14.97 0.28
C MET A 34 5.27 -15.93 0.67
N LEU A 35 6.13 -15.51 1.63
CA LEU A 35 7.25 -16.33 2.14
C LEU A 35 6.80 -17.68 2.69
N LYS A 36 5.60 -17.75 3.30
CA LYS A 36 5.01 -18.99 3.81
C LYS A 36 4.37 -19.86 2.72
N GLN A 37 4.71 -19.63 1.46
CA GLN A 37 4.18 -20.31 0.26
C GLN A 37 2.68 -20.13 -0.01
N ASN A 38 1.98 -19.29 0.76
CA ASN A 38 0.61 -18.89 0.44
C ASN A 38 0.59 -17.90 -0.73
N VAL A 39 -0.38 -18.03 -1.63
CA VAL A 39 -0.62 -17.06 -2.72
C VAL A 39 -1.79 -16.18 -2.31
N ILE A 40 -1.64 -14.87 -2.45
CA ILE A 40 -2.73 -13.90 -2.28
C ILE A 40 -3.11 -13.34 -3.65
N ASN A 41 -4.41 -13.11 -3.86
CA ASN A 41 -4.90 -12.43 -5.04
C ASN A 41 -5.14 -10.97 -4.69
N ALA A 42 -4.14 -10.13 -4.98
CA ALA A 42 -4.08 -8.76 -4.47
C ALA A 42 -4.53 -7.74 -5.52
N TYR A 43 -5.42 -6.82 -5.13
CA TYR A 43 -5.64 -5.60 -5.90
C TYR A 43 -4.51 -4.62 -5.62
N VAL A 44 -3.76 -4.24 -6.66
CA VAL A 44 -2.56 -3.42 -6.51
C VAL A 44 -2.83 -1.97 -6.91
N PHE A 45 -2.62 -1.02 -6.01
CA PHE A 45 -2.64 0.42 -6.30
C PHE A 45 -1.22 0.97 -6.45
N VAL A 46 -0.71 0.97 -7.69
CA VAL A 46 0.64 1.46 -8.05
C VAL A 46 0.81 2.96 -7.77
N ARG A 47 -0.23 3.76 -7.98
CA ARG A 47 -0.28 5.18 -7.60
C ARG A 47 -1.16 5.34 -6.38
N SER A 48 -0.95 6.43 -5.63
CA SER A 48 -1.73 6.62 -4.42
C SER A 48 -3.18 6.89 -4.79
N ALA A 49 -4.14 6.26 -4.10
CA ALA A 49 -5.57 6.42 -4.37
C ALA A 49 -5.98 7.91 -4.42
N GLN A 50 -5.43 8.70 -3.51
CA GLN A 50 -5.64 10.15 -3.43
C GLN A 50 -5.15 10.89 -4.70
N GLU A 51 -4.10 10.43 -5.37
CA GLU A 51 -3.61 11.04 -6.62
C GLU A 51 -4.61 10.87 -7.77
N LYS A 52 -5.46 9.84 -7.70
CA LYS A 52 -6.57 9.62 -8.63
C LYS A 52 -7.89 10.28 -8.16
N GLY A 53 -7.88 11.00 -7.04
CA GLY A 53 -9.07 11.61 -6.47
C GLY A 53 -10.06 10.60 -5.85
N MET A 54 -9.60 9.38 -5.55
CA MET A 54 -10.46 8.34 -4.98
C MET A 54 -10.56 8.50 -3.47
N GLN A 55 -11.76 8.74 -2.95
CA GLN A 55 -12.04 8.71 -1.51
C GLN A 55 -11.84 7.30 -0.94
N PRO A 56 -11.72 7.13 0.39
CA PRO A 56 -11.60 5.81 0.99
C PRO A 56 -12.72 4.85 0.58
N GLN A 57 -13.96 5.35 0.49
CA GLN A 57 -15.10 4.53 0.07
C GLN A 57 -15.03 4.13 -1.40
N ASP A 58 -14.46 4.96 -2.27
CA ASP A 58 -14.27 4.63 -3.69
C ASP A 58 -13.29 3.47 -3.82
N VAL A 59 -12.21 3.46 -3.04
CA VAL A 59 -11.25 2.35 -2.99
C VAL A 59 -11.93 1.07 -2.51
N ILE A 60 -12.72 1.16 -1.43
CA ILE A 60 -13.44 0.01 -0.88
C ILE A 60 -14.40 -0.57 -1.92
N ASN A 61 -15.20 0.27 -2.56
CA ASN A 61 -16.15 -0.14 -3.58
C ASN A 61 -15.44 -0.73 -4.81
N GLU A 62 -14.37 -0.11 -5.30
CA GLU A 62 -13.59 -0.59 -6.45
C GLU A 62 -13.06 -2.00 -6.22
N VAL A 63 -12.55 -2.29 -5.02
CA VAL A 63 -12.00 -3.62 -4.70
C VAL A 63 -13.13 -4.66 -4.50
N ILE A 64 -14.18 -4.31 -3.76
CA ILE A 64 -15.29 -5.25 -3.47
C ILE A 64 -16.06 -5.62 -4.74
N GLN A 65 -16.29 -4.65 -5.63
CA GLN A 65 -17.04 -4.85 -6.87
C GLN A 65 -16.18 -5.44 -7.99
N ASN A 66 -14.87 -5.65 -7.76
CA ASN A 66 -14.00 -6.19 -8.79
C ASN A 66 -14.39 -7.65 -9.12
N PRO A 67 -14.58 -8.00 -10.41
CA PRO A 67 -15.04 -9.34 -10.80
C PRO A 67 -14.05 -10.46 -10.45
N GLN A 68 -12.76 -10.15 -10.31
CA GLN A 68 -11.73 -11.13 -9.92
C GLN A 68 -11.71 -11.42 -8.41
N LYS A 69 -12.54 -10.72 -7.61
CA LYS A 69 -12.73 -10.94 -6.17
C LYS A 69 -11.39 -11.07 -5.41
N PRO A 70 -10.54 -10.03 -5.46
CA PRO A 70 -9.27 -10.04 -4.73
C PRO A 70 -9.50 -10.25 -3.24
N ASN A 71 -8.60 -10.99 -2.59
CA ASN A 71 -8.66 -11.25 -1.15
C ASN A 71 -7.69 -10.35 -0.34
N ALA A 72 -6.84 -9.61 -1.04
CA ALA A 72 -5.89 -8.67 -0.47
C ALA A 72 -5.84 -7.35 -1.26
N VAL A 73 -5.33 -6.31 -0.61
CA VAL A 73 -5.04 -5.00 -1.20
C VAL A 73 -3.61 -4.63 -0.88
N VAL A 74 -2.86 -4.24 -1.91
CA VAL A 74 -1.51 -3.70 -1.76
C VAL A 74 -1.50 -2.31 -2.36
N ALA A 75 -1.47 -1.29 -1.52
CA ALA A 75 -1.72 0.08 -1.96
C ALA A 75 -0.64 1.05 -1.52
N THR A 76 -0.48 2.11 -2.30
CA THR A 76 0.28 3.29 -1.89
C THR A 76 -0.66 4.38 -1.40
N LEU A 77 -0.26 5.16 -0.40
CA LEU A 77 -1.00 6.32 0.10
C LEU A 77 -0.07 7.51 0.32
N ARG A 78 -0.62 8.72 0.24
CA ARG A 78 0.02 9.93 0.73
C ARG A 78 -0.28 10.08 2.21
N ARG A 79 0.78 10.38 2.97
CA ARG A 79 0.67 10.62 4.40
C ARG A 79 -0.31 11.76 4.68
N LYS A 80 -0.20 12.88 3.97
CA LYS A 80 -1.11 14.03 4.07
C LYS A 80 -2.25 13.95 3.06
N ALA A 81 -3.32 14.69 3.36
CA ALA A 81 -4.42 14.94 2.44
C ALA A 81 -3.93 15.60 1.14
N VAL A 82 -4.50 15.19 0.00
CA VAL A 82 -4.21 15.73 -1.33
C VAL A 82 -5.42 15.54 -2.23
N ASN A 83 -5.62 16.39 -3.24
CA ASN A 83 -6.70 16.27 -4.22
C ASN A 83 -8.10 16.09 -3.58
N LYS A 84 -8.39 16.84 -2.51
CA LYS A 84 -9.65 16.75 -1.73
C LYS A 84 -9.92 15.37 -1.11
N CYS A 85 -8.93 14.49 -1.11
CA CYS A 85 -8.96 13.20 -0.43
C CYS A 85 -8.26 13.33 0.93
N PRO A 86 -8.70 12.58 1.95
CA PRO A 86 -8.17 12.70 3.31
C PRO A 86 -6.76 12.10 3.42
N ASP A 87 -6.18 12.15 4.62
CA ASP A 87 -4.84 11.63 4.91
C ASP A 87 -4.79 10.10 4.99
N ALA A 88 -3.60 9.50 5.04
CA ALA A 88 -3.45 8.04 5.06
C ALA A 88 -4.13 7.37 6.27
N ILE A 89 -4.17 8.05 7.42
CA ILE A 89 -4.81 7.53 8.63
C ILE A 89 -6.31 7.38 8.40
N SER A 90 -6.94 8.34 7.74
CA SER A 90 -8.37 8.28 7.40
C SER A 90 -8.69 7.09 6.48
N TYR A 91 -7.81 6.73 5.54
CA TYR A 91 -7.97 5.52 4.73
C TYR A 91 -7.85 4.25 5.57
N ILE A 92 -6.85 4.19 6.46
CA ILE A 92 -6.66 3.05 7.38
C ILE A 92 -7.92 2.84 8.22
N THR A 93 -8.44 3.91 8.82
CA THR A 93 -9.68 3.86 9.63
C THR A 93 -10.87 3.42 8.79
N ALA A 94 -11.03 3.93 7.57
CA ALA A 94 -12.12 3.50 6.68
C ALA A 94 -12.01 2.01 6.31
N PHE A 95 -10.81 1.51 6.01
CA PHE A 95 -10.57 0.09 5.73
C PHE A 95 -10.92 -0.78 6.94
N GLN A 96 -10.49 -0.37 8.14
CA GLN A 96 -10.83 -1.07 9.39
C GLN A 96 -12.34 -1.08 9.65
N ASN A 97 -13.02 0.05 9.45
CA ASN A 97 -14.48 0.14 9.58
C ASN A 97 -15.23 -0.72 8.56
N ALA A 98 -14.63 -0.96 7.39
CA ALA A 98 -15.15 -1.90 6.38
C ALA A 98 -14.81 -3.38 6.70
N GLY A 99 -14.23 -3.67 7.87
CA GLY A 99 -13.86 -5.01 8.29
C GLY A 99 -12.59 -5.54 7.62
N TRP A 100 -11.78 -4.67 7.00
CA TRP A 100 -10.50 -5.08 6.41
C TRP A 100 -9.41 -5.10 7.47
N ASN A 101 -8.50 -6.06 7.35
CA ASN A 101 -7.41 -6.24 8.28
C ASN A 101 -6.12 -5.60 7.74
N VAL A 102 -5.73 -4.46 8.32
CA VAL A 102 -4.48 -3.79 7.96
C VAL A 102 -3.33 -4.52 8.63
N GLN A 103 -2.58 -5.30 7.84
CA GLN A 103 -1.55 -6.20 8.35
C GLN A 103 -0.26 -5.46 8.69
N LYS A 104 0.21 -4.66 7.73
CA LYS A 104 1.55 -4.06 7.75
C LYS A 104 1.58 -2.74 6.98
N THR A 105 2.37 -1.79 7.49
CA THR A 105 2.55 -0.48 6.87
C THR A 105 4.03 -0.16 6.70
N VAL A 106 4.39 0.51 5.61
CA VAL A 106 5.73 1.04 5.37
C VAL A 106 5.63 2.55 5.29
N LEU A 107 6.48 3.25 6.03
CA LEU A 107 6.52 4.71 6.09
C LEU A 107 7.81 5.20 5.41
N LEU A 108 7.69 5.95 4.31
CA LEU A 108 8.82 6.46 3.54
C LEU A 108 9.15 7.90 3.92
N ASP A 109 10.34 8.11 4.48
CA ASP A 109 10.92 9.40 4.86
C ASP A 109 10.15 10.15 5.98
N PHE A 110 9.45 9.41 6.86
CA PHE A 110 8.86 9.97 8.08
C PHE A 110 8.71 8.91 9.19
N GLN A 111 8.60 9.39 10.43
CA GLN A 111 8.44 8.57 11.63
C GLN A 111 6.97 8.23 11.91
N ALA A 112 6.73 7.08 12.53
CA ALA A 112 5.40 6.72 13.01
C ALA A 112 5.02 7.63 14.19
N ASN A 113 4.06 8.53 13.97
CA ASN A 113 3.57 9.47 14.98
C ASN A 113 2.11 9.20 15.39
N SER A 114 1.57 8.03 15.03
CA SER A 114 0.20 7.62 15.32
C SER A 114 0.14 6.10 15.47
N PRO A 115 -0.64 5.58 16.44
CA PRO A 115 -0.86 4.14 16.60
C PRO A 115 -1.70 3.54 15.46
N ALA A 116 -2.32 4.38 14.61
CA ALA A 116 -3.08 3.90 13.45
C ALA A 116 -2.20 3.19 12.41
N TYR A 117 -0.90 3.49 12.35
CA TYR A 117 0.01 2.76 11.48
C TYR A 117 0.29 1.37 12.06
N ILE A 118 -0.35 0.34 11.51
CA ILE A 118 -0.21 -1.02 12.01
C ILE A 118 1.14 -1.61 11.58
N ASN A 119 1.89 -2.16 12.55
CA ASN A 119 3.21 -2.76 12.37
C ASN A 119 4.12 -1.94 11.43
N PRO A 120 4.40 -0.66 11.74
CA PRO A 120 5.05 0.23 10.80
C PRO A 120 6.54 -0.11 10.64
N TYR A 121 6.98 -0.16 9.39
CA TYR A 121 8.40 -0.23 9.04
C TYR A 121 8.84 1.08 8.38
N MET A 122 9.78 1.77 9.00
CA MET A 122 10.24 3.09 8.56
C MET A 122 11.46 2.95 7.66
N LEU A 123 11.40 3.57 6.48
CA LEU A 123 12.51 3.69 5.56
C LEU A 123 12.86 5.16 5.38
N SER A 124 14.15 5.46 5.28
CA SER A 124 14.65 6.82 5.11
C SER A 124 15.64 6.89 3.95
N ASN A 125 15.70 8.04 3.29
CA ASN A 125 16.55 8.31 2.14
C ASN A 125 16.30 7.33 0.98
N VAL A 126 15.04 6.93 0.79
CA VAL A 126 14.65 5.89 -0.18
C VAL A 126 15.07 6.24 -1.60
N ASN A 127 14.96 7.52 -1.97
CA ASN A 127 15.34 8.01 -3.30
C ASN A 127 16.85 8.16 -3.50
N GLN A 128 17.65 8.09 -2.43
CA GLN A 128 19.11 8.17 -2.50
C GLN A 128 19.74 6.77 -2.62
N GLN A 129 18.93 5.71 -2.58
CA GLN A 129 19.38 4.33 -2.64
C GLN A 129 18.99 3.69 -3.99
N PRO A 130 19.77 2.70 -4.47
CA PRO A 130 19.34 1.84 -5.56
C PRO A 130 18.00 1.17 -5.21
N ILE A 131 16.99 1.29 -6.08
CA ILE A 131 15.59 0.93 -5.79
C ILE A 131 15.39 -0.52 -5.30
N ASN A 132 16.27 -1.43 -5.71
CA ASN A 132 16.24 -2.81 -5.29
C ASN A 132 16.49 -2.99 -3.78
N VAL A 133 17.22 -2.07 -3.14
CA VAL A 133 17.51 -2.10 -1.70
C VAL A 133 16.24 -1.87 -0.86
N PRO A 134 15.53 -0.73 -0.96
CA PRO A 134 14.28 -0.52 -0.24
C PRO A 134 13.20 -1.52 -0.67
N ALA A 135 13.16 -1.93 -1.94
CA ALA A 135 12.22 -2.96 -2.38
C ALA A 135 12.44 -4.29 -1.64
N GLN A 136 13.69 -4.73 -1.47
CA GLN A 136 13.99 -5.97 -0.74
C GLN A 136 13.61 -5.88 0.74
N GLN A 137 13.82 -4.72 1.37
CA GLN A 137 13.41 -4.49 2.75
C GLN A 137 11.89 -4.55 2.90
N ILE A 138 11.14 -3.94 1.97
CA ILE A 138 9.68 -4.01 1.95
C ILE A 138 9.19 -5.43 1.70
N ARG A 139 9.78 -6.20 0.78
CA ARG A 139 9.43 -7.62 0.57
C ARG A 139 9.61 -8.43 1.84
N THR A 140 10.73 -8.24 2.52
CA THR A 140 11.02 -8.92 3.79
C THR A 140 9.97 -8.56 4.84
N HIS A 141 9.65 -7.26 4.97
CA HIS A 141 8.67 -6.78 5.92
C HIS A 141 7.26 -7.32 5.59
N PHE A 142 6.78 -7.21 4.34
CA PHE A 142 5.47 -7.73 3.91
C PHE A 142 5.41 -9.25 3.80
N ALA A 143 6.56 -9.92 3.82
CA ALA A 143 6.73 -11.34 3.57
C ALA A 143 6.32 -11.77 2.15
N PHE A 144 6.68 -10.98 1.14
CA PHE A 144 6.51 -11.29 -0.29
C PHE A 144 7.77 -11.95 -0.87
N VAL A 145 7.62 -12.80 -1.90
CA VAL A 145 8.70 -13.53 -2.60
C VAL A 145 8.77 -13.15 -4.06
#